data_AF-A0A4U0XU40-F1
#
_entry.id   AF-A0A4U0XU40-F1
#
_cell.length_a   1.000
_cell.length_b   1.000
_cell.length_c   1.000
_cell.angle_alpha   90.00
_cell.angle_beta   90.00
_cell.angle_gamma   90.00
#
_symmetry.space_group_name_H-M   'P 1'
#
loop_
_entity.id
_entity.type
_entity.pdbx_description
1 polymer ?
#
loop_
_entity_poly.entity_id
_entity_poly.type
_entity_poly.pdbx_seq_one_letter_code
_entity_poly.pdbx_strand_id
1 'polypeptide(L)' 'EKLPVSPMKNYFPDYEGGQDYGAACDYILNRFVSLNQHPTKQIYTHFTCATDTMQIRFVMAAVNDIIIQENLRMCGLI' A
#
# COMPACT_ATOMS: atom_id res chain seq x y z
N GLU A 1 -1.09 -8.70 -17.66
CA GLU A 1 -0.93 -7.36 -18.26
C GLU A 1 -2.29 -6.70 -18.47
N LYS A 2 -2.68 -5.74 -17.63
CA LYS A 2 -3.98 -5.04 -17.78
C LYS A 2 -3.80 -3.61 -18.29
N LEU A 3 -2.82 -2.90 -17.75
CA LEU A 3 -2.63 -1.46 -17.96
C LEU A 3 -2.49 -1.03 -19.44
N PRO A 4 -1.82 -1.80 -20.33
CA PRO A 4 -1.78 -1.47 -21.76
C PRO A 4 -3.13 -1.67 -22.48
N VAL A 5 -3.95 -2.62 -22.03
CA VAL A 5 -5.23 -3.00 -22.68
C VAL A 5 -6.41 -2.20 -22.12
N SER A 6 -6.31 -1.79 -20.85
CA SER A 6 -7.31 -1.00 -20.14
C SER A 6 -6.57 0.14 -19.41
N PRO A 7 -6.31 1.27 -20.11
CA PRO A 7 -5.56 2.39 -19.55
C PRO A 7 -6.23 2.97 -18.31
N MET A 8 -5.43 3.26 -17.29
CA MET A 8 -5.91 3.78 -16.01
C MET A 8 -6.57 5.16 -16.14
N LYS A 9 -6.10 6.00 -17.08
CA LYS A 9 -6.65 7.32 -17.39
C LYS A 9 -8.14 7.31 -17.78
N ASN A 10 -8.64 6.17 -18.31
CA ASN A 10 -10.05 6.02 -18.66
C ASN A 10 -10.98 6.00 -17.44
N TYR A 11 -10.47 5.65 -16.26
CA TYR A 11 -11.24 5.55 -15.01
C TYR A 11 -10.86 6.64 -14.00
N PHE A 12 -9.65 7.16 -14.15
CA PHE A 12 -9.05 8.16 -13.28
C PHE A 12 -8.45 9.27 -14.15
N PRO A 13 -9.24 10.28 -14.54
CA PRO A 13 -8.82 11.28 -15.52
C PRO A 13 -7.59 12.10 -15.10
N ASP A 14 -7.36 12.23 -13.79
CA ASP A 14 -6.23 12.91 -13.15
C ASP A 14 -4.94 12.08 -13.09
N TYR A 15 -4.97 10.83 -13.55
CA TYR A 15 -3.78 9.99 -13.63
C TYR A 15 -2.95 10.30 -14.89
N GLU A 16 -1.69 10.72 -14.66
CA GLU A 16 -0.74 11.10 -15.72
C GLU A 16 0.45 10.13 -15.88
N GLY A 17 0.48 9.01 -15.13
CA GLY A 17 1.58 8.04 -15.16
C GLY A 17 1.62 7.10 -16.38
N GLY A 18 0.69 7.24 -17.34
CA GLY A 18 0.67 6.44 -18.55
C GLY A 18 0.57 4.92 -18.28
N GLN A 19 1.36 4.13 -19.01
CA GLN A 19 1.36 2.66 -18.87
C GLN A 19 2.39 2.14 -17.86
N ASP A 20 3.01 3.02 -17.08
CA ASP A 20 4.00 2.60 -16.08
C ASP A 20 3.32 1.93 -14.89
N TYR A 21 3.77 0.71 -14.56
CA TYR A 21 3.20 -0.08 -13.48
C TYR A 21 3.48 0.55 -12.10
N GLY A 22 4.68 1.09 -11.89
CA GLY A 22 5.07 1.72 -10.63
C GLY A 22 4.24 2.98 -10.37
N ALA A 23 4.13 3.86 -11.35
CA ALA A 23 3.32 5.08 -11.28
C ALA A 23 1.84 4.76 -11.03
N ALA A 24 1.29 3.70 -11.65
CA ALA A 24 -0.07 3.24 -11.41
C ALA A 24 -0.27 2.75 -9.96
N CYS A 25 0.70 1.99 -9.44
CA CYS A 25 0.72 1.54 -8.05
C CYS A 25 0.77 2.73 -7.08
N ASP A 26 1.72 3.64 -7.26
CA ASP A 26 1.90 4.82 -6.41
C ASP A 26 0.69 5.74 -6.45
N TYR A 27 0.07 5.93 -7.61
CA TYR A 27 -1.15 6.72 -7.75
C TYR A 27 -2.31 6.15 -6.93
N ILE A 28 -2.52 4.83 -6.97
CA ILE A 28 -3.56 4.17 -6.18
C ILE A 28 -3.25 4.30 -4.69
N LEU A 29 -2.01 4.00 -4.29
CA LEU A 29 -1.57 4.07 -2.91
C LEU A 29 -1.74 5.47 -2.33
N ASN A 30 -1.25 6.50 -3.04
CA ASN A 30 -1.35 7.88 -2.59
C ASN A 30 -2.79 8.34 -2.44
N ARG A 31 -3.70 7.91 -3.34
CA ARG A 31 -5.12 8.22 -3.16
C ARG A 31 -5.69 7.62 -1.89
N PHE A 32 -5.44 6.35 -1.59
CA PHE A 32 -5.91 5.75 -0.33
C PHE A 32 -5.28 6.40 0.90
N VAL A 33 -3.98 6.68 0.88
CA VAL A 33 -3.28 7.35 1.99
C VAL A 33 -3.80 8.77 2.18
N SER A 34 -4.11 9.50 1.10
CA SER A 34 -4.64 10.88 1.16
C SER A 34 -6.03 10.98 1.82
N LEU A 35 -6.77 9.87 1.91
CA LEU A 35 -8.05 9.82 2.62
C LEU A 35 -7.89 9.77 4.15
N ASN A 36 -6.68 9.61 4.68
CA ASN A 36 -6.44 9.61 6.12
C ASN A 36 -6.73 10.99 6.72
N GLN A 37 -7.74 11.07 7.59
CA GLN A 37 -8.14 12.30 8.28
C GLN A 37 -7.41 12.50 9.62
N HIS A 38 -6.62 11.52 10.06
CA HIS A 38 -5.90 11.56 11.33
C HIS A 38 -4.38 11.52 11.09
N PRO A 39 -3.70 12.67 11.08
CA PRO A 39 -2.27 12.75 10.77
C PRO A 39 -1.38 11.92 11.70
N THR A 40 -1.83 11.67 12.93
CA THR A 40 -1.13 10.86 13.92
C THR A 40 -1.32 9.36 13.71
N LYS A 41 -2.35 8.94 12.96
CA LYS A 41 -2.60 7.54 12.63
C LYS A 41 -1.75 7.17 11.42
N GLN A 42 -0.70 6.40 11.64
CA GLN A 42 0.11 5.86 10.56
C GLN A 42 -0.70 4.86 9.72
N ILE A 43 -0.65 4.99 8.40
CA ILE A 43 -1.17 4.01 7.46
C ILE A 43 0.01 3.17 6.95
N TYR A 44 -0.06 1.85 7.13
CA TYR A 44 0.94 0.91 6.65
C TYR A 44 0.42 0.24 5.38
N THR A 45 1.22 0.22 4.31
CA THR A 45 0.81 -0.23 2.98
C THR A 45 1.81 -1.22 2.40
N HIS A 46 1.29 -2.29 1.78
CA HIS A 46 2.08 -3.25 1.03
C HIS A 46 1.35 -3.62 -0.26
N PHE A 47 2.09 -3.69 -1.38
CA PHE A 47 1.59 -4.31 -2.60
C PHE A 47 1.81 -5.81 -2.51
N THR A 48 0.74 -6.58 -2.74
CA THR A 48 0.79 -8.04 -2.61
C THR A 48 0.30 -8.74 -3.87
N CYS A 49 0.91 -9.89 -4.13
CA CYS A 49 0.37 -10.94 -4.95
C CYS A 49 -0.04 -12.05 -3.99
N ALA A 50 -1.34 -12.18 -3.71
CA ALA A 50 -1.85 -13.10 -2.69
C ALA A 50 -1.50 -14.58 -2.97
N THR A 51 -1.24 -14.93 -4.22
CA THR A 51 -0.84 -16.28 -4.63
C THR A 51 0.67 -16.53 -4.59
N ASP A 52 1.49 -15.48 -4.42
CA ASP A 52 2.93 -15.63 -4.22
C ASP A 52 3.20 -15.92 -2.73
N THR A 53 3.39 -17.21 -2.43
CA THR A 53 3.62 -17.67 -1.06
C THR A 53 4.93 -17.18 -0.43
N MET A 54 5.93 -16.81 -1.23
CA MET A 54 7.18 -16.27 -0.69
C MET A 54 7.00 -14.80 -0.33
N GLN A 55 6.39 -14.03 -1.22
CA GLN A 55 6.12 -12.61 -0.98
C GLN A 55 5.17 -12.42 0.20
N ILE A 56 4.10 -13.21 0.30
CA ILE A 56 3.13 -13.06 1.38
C ILE A 56 3.73 -13.38 2.76
N ARG A 57 4.71 -14.30 2.84
CA ARG A 57 5.42 -14.58 4.11
C ARG A 57 6.15 -13.33 4.62
N PHE A 58 6.84 -12.61 3.72
CA PHE A 58 7.54 -11.38 4.09
C PHE A 58 6.57 -10.28 4.54
N VAL A 59 5.46 -10.13 3.82
CA VAL A 59 4.42 -9.13 4.18
C VAL A 59 3.81 -9.45 5.54
N MET A 60 3.50 -10.72 5.83
CA MET A 60 2.94 -11.12 7.12
C MET A 60 3.92 -10.91 8.28
N ALA A 61 5.22 -11.15 8.06
CA ALA A 61 6.25 -10.84 9.05
C ALA A 61 6.29 -9.33 9.37
N ALA A 62 6.31 -8.47 8.34
CA ALA A 62 6.27 -7.02 8.51
C ALA A 62 5.01 -6.56 9.29
N VAL A 63 3.84 -7.12 8.99
CA VAL A 63 2.59 -6.82 9.71
C VAL A 63 2.69 -7.21 11.18
N ASN A 64 3.21 -8.40 11.49
CA ASN A 64 3.41 -8.84 12.87
C ASN A 64 4.34 -7.90 13.64
N ASP A 65 5.47 -7.51 13.03
CA ASP A 65 6.43 -6.61 13.65
C ASP A 65 5.81 -5.25 13.98
N ILE A 66 5.04 -4.68 13.05
CA ILE A 66 4.32 -3.41 13.27
C ILE A 66 3.35 -3.52 14.45
N ILE A 67 2.56 -4.59 14.52
CA ILE A 67 1.59 -4.80 15.59
C ILE A 67 2.29 -4.95 16.95
N ILE A 68 3.38 -5.72 16.99
CA ILE A 68 4.15 -5.93 18.22
C ILE A 68 4.78 -4.61 18.67
N GLN A 69 5.42 -3.86 17.77
CA GLN A 69 6.03 -2.56 18.09
C GLN A 69 5.01 -1.57 18.63
N GLU A 70 3.83 -1.46 18.01
CA GLU A 70 2.77 -0.57 18.47
C GLU A 70 2.29 -0.96 19.88
N ASN A 71 2.07 -2.25 20.14
CA ASN A 71 1.66 -2.72 21.46
C ASN A 71 2.74 -2.48 22.53
N LEU A 72 4.02 -2.68 22.21
CA LEU A 72 5.13 -2.42 23.14
C LEU A 72 5.20 -0.93 23.51
N ARG A 73 5.03 -0.04 22.52
CA ARG A 73 4.99 1.41 22.73
C ARG A 73 3.80 1.83 23.59
N MET A 74 2.62 1.26 23.35
CA MET A 74 1.42 1.54 24.15
C MET A 74 1.56 1.13 25.62
N CYS A 75 2.33 0.06 25.89
CA CYS A 75 2.61 -0.42 27.24
C CYS A 75 3.81 0.28 27.91
N GLY A 76 4.48 1.22 27.22
CA GLY A 76 5.65 1.94 27.74
C GLY A 76 6.90 1.07 27.89
N LEU A 77 6.97 -0.05 27.18
CA LEU A 77 8.15 -0.94 27.17
C LEU A 77 9.23 -0.42 26.21
N ILE A 78 8.83 0.38 25.22
CA ILE A 78 9.70 1.12 24.30
C ILE A 78 9.13 2.53 24.03
#